data_AF-A0A7Y2JGD2-F1
#
_entry.id   AF-A0A7Y2JGD2-F1
#
_cell.length_a   1.000
_cell.length_b   1.000
_cell.length_c   1.000
_cell.angle_alpha   90.00
_cell.angle_beta   90.00
_cell.angle_gamma   90.00
#
_symmetry.space_group_name_H-M   'P 1'
#
loop_
_entity.id
_entity.type
_entity.pdbx_description
1 polymer ?
#
loop_
_entity_poly.entity_id
_entity_poly.type
_entity_poly.pdbx_seq_one_letter_code
_entity_poly.pdbx_strand_id
1 'polypeptide(L)'
;MKILDRYILTTYLKTFLSVFVILMFIFVLQTIWLYITELAGKDLDLIVVGKFLLYFAPKMVPLVLPLTILLASIMVFGNFAENYEFAAMKSTGISLQRAMRSLSVFIFGLAIIAFFFANNVIPWSEFKSYNLRRNIAKVKPAMAIAEGQFNEVGNINIKVDKKSGDRGQFLEGVVIHEKSNTLRGNYKVIISETGELISSEDSNILQLELRNGNYYEEIVNRDARKNVSKPHARSYFDKYIINVDLEILNNQDLDEDTYTGRYNMLDIAGLNYTIDSLYVDKNK
;
A
#
# COMPACT_ATOMS: atom_id res chain seq x y z
N MET A 1 -34.08 -12.63 -27.86
CA MET A 1 -33.63 -13.57 -26.79
C MET A 1 -34.80 -14.46 -26.43
N LYS A 2 -34.60 -15.78 -26.26
CA LYS A 2 -35.68 -16.64 -25.78
C LYS A 2 -35.98 -16.28 -24.33
N ILE A 3 -37.22 -16.45 -23.87
CA ILE A 3 -37.67 -16.06 -22.52
C ILE A 3 -36.77 -16.69 -21.44
N LEU A 4 -36.33 -17.93 -21.65
CA LEU A 4 -35.40 -18.65 -20.79
C LEU A 4 -34.02 -17.96 -20.68
N ASP A 5 -33.45 -17.52 -21.80
CA ASP A 5 -32.12 -16.88 -21.81
C ASP A 5 -32.14 -15.58 -20.99
N ARG A 6 -33.25 -14.82 -21.09
CA ARG A 6 -33.46 -13.58 -20.34
C ARG A 6 -33.65 -13.86 -18.85
N TYR A 7 -34.39 -14.92 -18.51
CA TYR A 7 -34.59 -15.32 -17.12
C TYR A 7 -33.26 -15.70 -16.47
N ILE A 8 -32.50 -16.63 -17.08
CA ILE A 8 -31.19 -17.06 -16.58
C ILE A 8 -30.24 -15.87 -16.42
N LEU A 9 -30.14 -15.00 -17.44
CA LEU A 9 -29.23 -13.85 -17.42
C LEU A 9 -29.64 -12.84 -16.34
N THR A 10 -30.93 -12.56 -16.16
CA THR A 10 -31.41 -11.60 -15.15
C THR A 10 -31.19 -12.13 -13.74
N THR A 11 -31.47 -13.41 -13.50
CA THR A 11 -31.20 -14.06 -12.21
C THR A 11 -29.70 -14.07 -11.92
N TYR A 12 -28.87 -14.38 -12.92
CA TYR A 12 -27.42 -14.33 -12.78
C TYR A 12 -26.89 -12.93 -12.49
N LEU A 13 -27.32 -11.89 -13.22
CA LEU A 13 -26.85 -10.52 -12.98
C LEU A 13 -27.19 -10.04 -11.56
N LYS A 14 -28.38 -10.38 -11.06
CA LYS A 14 -28.79 -10.04 -9.69
C LYS A 14 -27.87 -10.71 -8.66
N THR A 15 -27.66 -12.02 -8.78
CA THR A 15 -26.78 -12.76 -7.87
C THR A 15 -25.33 -12.31 -8.00
N PHE A 16 -24.84 -12.11 -9.23
CA PHE A 16 -23.50 -11.64 -9.53
C PHE A 16 -23.23 -10.28 -8.87
N LEU A 17 -24.13 -9.30 -9.03
CA LEU A 17 -23.93 -7.96 -8.46
C LEU A 17 -23.92 -8.01 -6.92
N SER A 18 -24.83 -8.77 -6.32
CA SER A 18 -24.87 -8.94 -4.85
C SER A 18 -23.60 -9.59 -4.32
N VAL A 19 -23.15 -10.69 -4.94
CA VAL A 19 -21.91 -11.38 -4.56
C VAL A 19 -20.70 -10.48 -4.79
N PHE A 20 -20.65 -9.76 -5.90
CA PHE A 20 -19.55 -8.86 -6.24
C PHE A 20 -19.40 -7.77 -5.17
N VAL A 21 -20.50 -7.12 -4.79
CA VAL A 21 -20.49 -6.06 -3.77
C VAL A 21 -20.02 -6.60 -2.42
N ILE A 22 -20.52 -7.78 -2.01
CA ILE A 22 -20.12 -8.41 -0.74
C ILE A 22 -18.62 -8.76 -0.76
N LEU A 23 -18.12 -9.40 -1.83
CA LEU A 23 -16.71 -9.76 -1.93
C LEU A 23 -15.81 -8.52 -2.03
N MET A 24 -16.19 -7.50 -2.82
CA MET A 24 -15.46 -6.23 -2.87
C MET A 24 -15.39 -5.58 -1.49
N PHE A 25 -16.49 -5.59 -0.74
CA PHE A 25 -16.52 -5.04 0.62
C PHE A 25 -15.57 -5.80 1.56
N ILE A 26 -15.54 -7.13 1.51
CA ILE A 26 -14.60 -7.95 2.29
C ILE A 26 -13.14 -7.59 1.95
N PHE A 27 -12.81 -7.47 0.66
CA PHE A 27 -11.45 -7.10 0.22
C PHE A 27 -11.07 -5.68 0.64
N VAL A 28 -12.01 -4.74 0.65
CA VAL A 28 -11.79 -3.37 1.15
C VAL A 28 -11.50 -3.39 2.66
N LEU A 29 -12.27 -4.15 3.45
CA LEU A 29 -11.99 -4.30 4.89
C LEU A 29 -10.64 -4.96 5.15
N GLN A 30 -10.28 -5.99 4.38
CA GLN A 30 -8.96 -6.61 4.44
C GLN A 30 -7.84 -5.59 4.12
N THR A 31 -8.08 -4.71 3.14
CA THR A 31 -7.12 -3.64 2.79
C THR A 31 -6.94 -2.66 3.96
N ILE A 32 -8.02 -2.24 4.62
CA ILE A 32 -7.93 -1.36 5.79
C ILE A 32 -7.06 -2.02 6.88
N TRP A 33 -7.25 -3.31 7.12
CA TRP A 33 -6.44 -4.05 8.09
C TRP A 33 -4.97 -4.12 7.68
N LEU A 34 -4.68 -4.43 6.41
CA LEU A 34 -3.31 -4.53 5.90
C LEU A 34 -2.55 -3.21 6.03
N TYR A 35 -3.23 -2.08 5.81
CA TYR A 35 -2.63 -0.74 5.86
C TYR A 35 -2.96 0.02 7.15
N ILE A 36 -3.39 -0.67 8.21
CA ILE A 36 -3.83 0.01 9.43
C ILE A 36 -2.71 0.81 10.08
N THR A 37 -1.46 0.36 9.99
CA THR A 37 -0.28 1.08 10.51
C THR A 37 0.07 2.32 9.68
N GLU A 38 -0.27 2.32 8.39
CA GLU A 38 -0.12 3.49 7.53
C GLU A 38 -1.26 4.50 7.72
N LEU A 39 -2.44 4.03 8.12
CA LEU A 39 -3.66 4.83 8.23
C LEU A 39 -3.95 5.31 9.66
N ALA A 40 -3.59 4.54 10.69
CA ALA A 40 -3.86 4.84 12.10
C ALA A 40 -2.68 5.57 12.76
N GLY A 41 -2.98 6.50 13.67
CA GLY A 41 -1.96 7.27 14.41
C GLY A 41 -1.29 8.39 13.61
N LYS A 42 -1.66 8.55 12.35
CA LYS A 42 -1.32 9.70 11.49
C LYS A 42 -2.58 10.55 11.39
N ASP A 43 -2.53 11.84 11.70
CA ASP A 43 -3.67 12.78 11.65
C ASP A 43 -4.20 12.98 10.22
N LEU A 44 -4.70 11.89 9.63
CA LEU A 44 -5.27 11.77 8.31
C LEU A 44 -6.75 12.11 8.41
N ASP A 45 -7.15 13.07 7.59
CA ASP A 45 -8.55 13.37 7.38
C ASP A 45 -9.26 12.11 6.82
N LEU A 46 -10.46 11.82 7.32
CA LEU A 46 -11.31 10.71 6.86
C LEU A 46 -11.52 10.77 5.33
N ILE A 47 -11.54 11.97 4.76
CA ILE A 47 -11.63 12.20 3.32
C ILE A 47 -10.41 11.63 2.57
N VAL A 48 -9.22 11.75 3.14
CA VAL A 48 -7.97 11.23 2.55
C VAL A 48 -7.97 9.71 2.59
N VAL A 49 -8.43 9.11 3.70
CA VAL A 49 -8.58 7.65 3.83
C VAL A 49 -9.60 7.12 2.81
N GLY A 50 -10.74 7.80 2.64
CA GLY A 50 -11.74 7.45 1.64
C GLY A 50 -11.18 7.50 0.21
N LYS A 51 -10.42 8.55 -0.14
CA LYS A 51 -9.74 8.64 -1.45
C LYS A 51 -8.71 7.54 -1.66
N PHE A 52 -7.95 7.20 -0.62
CA PHE A 52 -6.99 6.09 -0.67
C PHE A 52 -7.68 4.77 -0.97
N LEU A 53 -8.75 4.43 -0.25
CA LEU A 53 -9.51 3.20 -0.49
C LEU A 53 -10.14 3.18 -1.90
N LEU A 54 -10.64 4.31 -2.38
CA LEU A 54 -11.21 4.43 -3.72
C LEU A 54 -10.16 4.21 -4.81
N TYR A 55 -8.95 4.74 -4.65
CA TYR A 55 -7.84 4.49 -5.58
C TYR A 55 -7.22 3.09 -5.44
N PHE A 56 -7.46 2.40 -4.32
CA PHE A 56 -7.00 1.03 -4.17
C PHE A 56 -8.01 0.00 -4.71
N ALA A 57 -9.30 0.32 -4.68
CA ALA A 57 -10.37 -0.59 -5.07
C ALA A 57 -10.23 -1.17 -6.50
N PRO A 58 -9.84 -0.42 -7.55
CA PRO A 58 -9.67 -0.98 -8.90
C PRO A 58 -8.66 -2.13 -8.98
N LYS A 59 -7.63 -2.13 -8.13
CA LYS A 59 -6.62 -3.19 -8.05
C LYS A 59 -7.21 -4.53 -7.57
N MET A 60 -8.30 -4.49 -6.83
CA MET A 60 -8.97 -5.69 -6.30
C MET A 60 -9.90 -6.34 -7.31
N VAL A 61 -10.37 -5.58 -8.30
CA VAL A 61 -11.36 -6.05 -9.28
C VAL A 61 -10.91 -7.33 -10.02
N PRO A 62 -9.66 -7.46 -10.51
CA PRO A 62 -9.20 -8.70 -11.15
C PRO A 62 -9.15 -9.92 -10.22
N LEU A 63 -8.99 -9.71 -8.91
CA LEU A 63 -8.99 -10.79 -7.91
C LEU A 63 -10.41 -11.21 -7.56
N VAL A 64 -11.32 -10.23 -7.44
CA VAL A 64 -12.71 -10.46 -7.00
C VAL A 64 -13.60 -10.97 -8.14
N LEU A 65 -13.35 -10.55 -9.39
CA LEU A 65 -14.15 -10.94 -10.55
C LEU A 65 -14.25 -12.47 -10.75
N PRO A 66 -13.14 -13.24 -10.82
CA PRO A 66 -13.21 -14.69 -11.02
C PRO A 66 -13.95 -15.42 -9.89
N LEU A 67 -13.72 -15.00 -8.64
CA LEU A 67 -14.39 -15.54 -7.46
C LEU A 67 -15.90 -15.27 -7.52
N THR A 68 -16.28 -14.06 -7.91
CA THR A 68 -17.68 -13.66 -8.08
C THR A 68 -18.34 -14.49 -9.18
N ILE A 69 -17.70 -14.64 -10.34
CA ILE A 69 -18.22 -15.40 -11.48
C ILE A 69 -18.51 -16.84 -11.06
N LEU A 70 -17.56 -17.47 -10.35
CA LEU A 70 -17.69 -18.83 -9.85
C LEU A 70 -18.85 -18.95 -8.85
N LEU A 71 -18.85 -18.15 -7.80
CA LEU A 71 -19.84 -18.25 -6.72
C LEU A 71 -21.25 -17.93 -7.22
N ALA A 72 -21.41 -16.89 -8.04
CA ALA A 72 -22.69 -16.54 -8.63
C ALA A 72 -23.21 -17.65 -9.56
N SER A 73 -22.32 -18.30 -10.31
CA SER A 73 -22.71 -19.42 -11.18
C SER A 73 -23.22 -20.61 -10.36
N ILE A 74 -22.49 -20.98 -9.30
CA ILE A 74 -22.88 -22.08 -8.40
C ILE A 74 -24.22 -21.78 -7.74
N MET A 75 -24.41 -20.57 -7.20
CA MET A 75 -25.65 -20.19 -6.54
C MET A 75 -26.86 -20.21 -7.49
N VAL A 76 -26.70 -19.70 -8.71
CA VAL A 76 -27.81 -19.62 -9.68
C VAL A 76 -28.19 -21.01 -10.20
N PHE A 77 -27.22 -21.80 -10.63
CA PHE A 77 -27.51 -23.16 -11.13
C PHE A 77 -27.88 -24.12 -9.99
N GLY A 78 -27.35 -23.92 -8.78
CA GLY A 78 -27.76 -24.63 -7.59
C GLY A 78 -29.23 -24.35 -7.25
N ASN A 79 -29.63 -23.08 -7.26
CA ASN A 79 -31.03 -22.69 -7.01
C ASN A 79 -31.99 -23.24 -8.08
N PHE A 80 -31.59 -23.23 -9.36
CA PHE A 80 -32.37 -23.88 -10.42
C PHE A 80 -32.50 -25.40 -10.24
N ALA A 81 -31.48 -26.05 -9.66
CA ALA A 81 -31.53 -27.48 -9.36
C ALA A 81 -32.44 -27.77 -8.15
N GLU A 82 -32.34 -26.98 -7.08
CA GLU A 82 -33.18 -27.10 -5.87
C GLU A 82 -34.67 -26.90 -6.16
N ASN A 83 -35.00 -25.91 -7.00
CA ASN A 83 -36.38 -25.60 -7.37
C ASN A 83 -36.92 -26.47 -8.52
N TYR A 84 -36.21 -27.54 -8.90
CA TYR A 84 -36.54 -28.41 -10.04
C TYR A 84 -36.70 -27.71 -11.40
N GLU A 85 -36.37 -26.42 -11.51
CA GLU A 85 -36.41 -25.67 -12.77
C GLU A 85 -35.45 -26.27 -13.79
N PHE A 86 -34.27 -26.68 -13.34
CA PHE A 86 -33.28 -27.32 -14.20
C PHE A 86 -33.75 -28.68 -14.73
N ALA A 87 -34.45 -29.46 -13.90
CA ALA A 87 -35.05 -30.73 -14.32
C ALA A 87 -36.16 -30.51 -15.37
N ALA A 88 -36.99 -29.48 -15.19
CA ALA A 88 -38.03 -29.08 -16.14
C ALA A 88 -37.45 -28.58 -17.49
N MET A 89 -36.34 -27.84 -17.46
CA MET A 89 -35.63 -27.46 -18.69
C MET A 89 -35.11 -28.71 -19.43
N LYS A 90 -34.55 -29.68 -18.70
CA LYS A 90 -34.00 -30.89 -19.31
C LYS A 90 -35.10 -31.80 -19.89
N SER A 91 -36.25 -31.91 -19.22
CA SER A 91 -37.38 -32.72 -19.70
C SER A 91 -38.03 -32.15 -20.97
N THR A 92 -37.93 -30.85 -21.20
CA THR A 92 -38.36 -30.17 -22.44
C THR A 92 -37.31 -30.24 -23.57
N GLY A 93 -36.24 -31.02 -23.38
CA GLY A 93 -35.19 -31.25 -24.37
C GLY A 93 -34.11 -30.15 -24.43
N ILE A 94 -34.08 -29.23 -23.46
CA ILE A 94 -33.05 -28.19 -23.39
C ILE A 94 -31.83 -28.75 -22.67
N SER A 95 -30.70 -28.84 -23.38
CA SER A 95 -29.43 -29.26 -22.78
C SER A 95 -28.86 -28.18 -21.84
N LEU A 96 -28.10 -28.62 -20.84
CA LEU A 96 -27.38 -27.74 -19.92
C LEU A 96 -26.49 -26.73 -20.66
N GLN A 97 -25.74 -27.20 -21.66
CA GLN A 97 -24.86 -26.36 -22.47
C GLN A 97 -25.63 -25.24 -23.18
N ARG A 98 -26.87 -25.49 -23.61
CA ARG A 98 -27.71 -24.46 -24.23
C ARG A 98 -28.19 -23.44 -23.21
N ALA A 99 -28.56 -23.86 -22.00
CA ALA A 99 -28.91 -22.95 -20.90
C ALA A 99 -27.72 -22.07 -20.47
N MET A 100 -26.51 -22.64 -20.45
CA MET A 100 -25.27 -21.92 -20.12
C MET A 100 -24.76 -20.98 -21.22
N ARG A 101 -25.29 -21.08 -22.45
CA ARG A 101 -24.81 -20.30 -23.59
C ARG A 101 -24.97 -18.79 -23.39
N SER A 102 -26.10 -18.32 -22.86
CA SER A 102 -26.32 -16.87 -22.65
C SER A 102 -25.36 -16.31 -21.60
N LEU A 103 -25.11 -17.09 -20.55
CA LEU A 103 -24.18 -16.78 -19.47
C LEU A 103 -22.73 -16.77 -19.97
N SER A 104 -22.36 -17.72 -20.83
CA SER A 104 -21.02 -17.79 -21.42
C SER A 104 -20.72 -16.59 -22.33
N VAL A 105 -21.70 -16.15 -23.13
CA VAL A 105 -21.58 -14.93 -23.94
C VAL A 105 -21.42 -13.70 -23.07
N PHE A 106 -22.16 -13.61 -21.96
CA PHE A 106 -22.02 -12.53 -20.99
C PHE A 106 -20.63 -12.52 -20.35
N ILE A 107 -20.15 -13.67 -19.85
CA ILE A 107 -18.83 -13.78 -19.21
C ILE A 107 -17.71 -13.44 -20.21
N PHE A 108 -17.84 -13.86 -21.46
CA PHE A 108 -16.89 -13.50 -22.50
C PHE A 108 -16.84 -11.98 -22.74
N GLY A 109 -18.00 -11.32 -22.82
CA GLY A 109 -18.08 -9.86 -22.89
C GLY A 109 -17.48 -9.18 -21.66
N LEU A 110 -17.75 -9.72 -20.47
CA LEU A 110 -17.20 -9.25 -19.21
C LEU A 110 -15.68 -9.39 -19.16
N ALA A 111 -15.11 -10.46 -19.73
CA ALA A 111 -13.67 -10.65 -19.82
C ALA A 111 -13.00 -9.59 -20.71
N ILE A 112 -13.63 -9.21 -21.82
CA ILE A 112 -13.15 -8.11 -22.69
C ILE A 112 -13.18 -6.78 -21.92
N ILE A 113 -14.28 -6.50 -21.22
CA ILE A 113 -14.40 -5.29 -20.39
C ILE A 113 -13.34 -5.29 -19.28
N ALA A 114 -13.14 -6.43 -18.62
CA ALA A 114 -12.14 -6.59 -17.56
C ALA A 114 -10.71 -6.39 -18.10
N PHE A 115 -10.43 -6.84 -19.32
CA PHE A 115 -9.15 -6.59 -19.99
C PHE A 115 -8.90 -5.10 -20.20
N PHE A 116 -9.85 -4.36 -20.77
CA PHE A 116 -9.71 -2.91 -20.94
C PHE A 116 -9.67 -2.15 -19.61
N PHE A 117 -10.40 -2.62 -18.60
CA PHE A 117 -10.34 -2.08 -17.26
C PHE A 117 -8.95 -2.29 -16.64
N ALA A 118 -8.38 -3.49 -16.79
CA ALA A 118 -7.04 -3.81 -16.31
C ALA A 118 -5.95 -3.03 -17.04
N ASN A 119 -6.11 -2.79 -18.35
CA ASN A 119 -5.12 -2.03 -19.12
C ASN A 119 -5.14 -0.53 -18.84
N ASN A 120 -6.31 0.07 -18.54
CA ASN A 120 -6.43 1.53 -18.45
C ASN A 120 -6.70 2.03 -17.03
N VAL A 121 -7.63 1.40 -16.31
CA VAL A 121 -8.09 1.90 -15.01
C VAL A 121 -7.12 1.53 -13.91
N ILE A 122 -6.58 0.30 -13.93
CA ILE A 122 -5.65 -0.16 -12.89
C ILE A 122 -4.36 0.68 -12.89
N PRO A 123 -3.66 0.90 -14.02
CA PRO A 123 -2.46 1.73 -14.06
C PRO A 123 -2.71 3.16 -13.57
N TRP A 124 -3.82 3.76 -14.01
CA TRP A 124 -4.23 5.10 -13.57
C TRP A 124 -4.49 5.15 -12.05
N SER A 125 -5.16 4.13 -11.52
CA SER A 125 -5.46 4.03 -10.09
C SER A 125 -4.21 3.82 -9.25
N GLU A 126 -3.27 2.99 -9.73
CA GLU A 126 -1.98 2.75 -9.08
C GLU A 126 -1.15 4.05 -9.06
N PHE A 127 -1.13 4.80 -10.16
CA PHE A 127 -0.46 6.10 -10.22
C PHE A 127 -1.09 7.12 -9.25
N LYS A 128 -2.42 7.20 -9.17
CA LYS A 128 -3.11 8.10 -8.25
C LYS A 128 -2.92 7.70 -6.78
N SER A 129 -3.00 6.41 -6.47
CA SER A 129 -2.73 5.87 -5.14
C SER A 129 -1.30 6.16 -4.69
N TYR A 130 -0.33 5.93 -5.58
CA TYR A 130 1.07 6.22 -5.30
C TYR A 130 1.33 7.71 -5.05
N ASN A 131 0.80 8.58 -5.90
CA ASN A 131 0.94 10.02 -5.69
C ASN A 131 0.24 10.49 -4.41
N LEU A 132 -0.91 9.91 -4.07
CA LEU A 132 -1.59 10.22 -2.81
C LEU A 132 -0.72 9.82 -1.61
N ARG A 133 -0.16 8.61 -1.60
CA ARG A 133 0.78 8.16 -0.54
C ARG A 133 2.02 9.04 -0.47
N ARG A 134 2.61 9.40 -1.62
CA ARG A 134 3.77 10.30 -1.68
C ARG A 134 3.44 11.69 -1.15
N ASN A 135 2.29 12.24 -1.51
CA ASN A 135 1.84 13.55 -1.02
C ASN A 135 1.55 13.51 0.49
N ILE A 136 0.97 12.43 1.00
CA ILE A 136 0.79 12.22 2.45
C ILE A 136 2.15 12.24 3.17
N ALA A 137 3.15 11.53 2.63
CA ALA A 137 4.49 11.48 3.19
C ALA A 137 5.23 12.84 3.10
N LYS A 138 5.06 13.59 2.00
CA LYS A 138 5.71 14.88 1.76
C LYS A 138 5.08 16.04 2.52
N VAL A 139 3.76 16.12 2.54
CA VAL A 139 3.02 17.29 3.06
C VAL A 139 3.00 17.30 4.59
N LYS A 140 3.12 16.14 5.24
CA LYS A 140 3.31 16.07 6.70
C LYS A 140 4.33 14.99 7.07
N PRO A 141 5.64 15.29 6.99
CA PRO A 141 6.68 14.37 7.49
C PRO A 141 6.52 14.08 9.00
N ALA A 142 5.95 15.03 9.74
CA ALA A 142 5.55 14.86 11.14
C ALA A 142 4.51 13.75 11.36
N MET A 143 3.82 13.26 10.31
CA MET A 143 2.95 12.08 10.38
C MET A 143 3.74 10.76 10.39
N ALA A 144 4.99 10.73 9.93
CA ALA A 144 5.83 9.53 10.05
C ALA A 144 6.21 9.25 11.51
N ILE A 145 6.12 10.27 12.38
CA ILE A 145 6.51 10.20 13.78
C ILE A 145 5.26 10.39 14.63
N ALA A 146 4.64 9.32 15.10
CA ALA A 146 3.53 9.39 16.04
C ALA A 146 4.01 9.72 17.47
N GLU A 147 3.18 10.45 18.22
CA GLU A 147 3.48 10.85 19.60
C GLU A 147 3.52 9.65 20.56
N GLY A 148 4.43 9.69 21.52
CA GLY A 148 4.48 8.72 22.63
C GLY A 148 4.93 7.31 22.23
N GLN A 149 5.20 7.03 20.96
CA GLN A 149 5.72 5.75 20.48
C GLN A 149 6.99 5.91 19.66
N PHE A 150 7.77 4.82 19.60
CA PHE A 150 8.95 4.74 18.75
C PHE A 150 8.53 4.46 17.31
N ASN A 151 8.99 5.31 16.38
CA ASN A 151 8.70 5.19 14.96
C ASN A 151 10.01 4.97 14.21
N GLU A 152 10.02 3.98 13.33
CA GLU A 152 11.18 3.72 12.47
C GLU A 152 11.16 4.64 11.26
N VAL A 153 12.23 5.42 11.12
CA VAL A 153 12.40 6.41 10.05
C VAL A 153 13.73 6.21 9.35
N GLY A 154 13.74 5.42 8.27
CA GLY A 154 14.97 5.01 7.61
C GLY A 154 15.85 4.18 8.55
N ASN A 155 17.08 4.64 8.79
CA ASN A 155 18.02 3.96 9.69
C ASN A 155 17.98 4.48 11.15
N ILE A 156 17.02 5.36 11.47
CA ILE A 156 16.83 5.88 12.82
C ILE A 156 15.50 5.41 13.42
N ASN A 157 15.47 5.17 14.72
CA ASN A 157 14.25 4.98 15.48
C ASN A 157 14.02 6.20 16.37
N ILE A 158 12.94 6.94 16.13
CA ILE A 158 12.66 8.22 16.76
C ILE A 158 11.40 8.13 17.63
N LYS A 159 11.50 8.62 18.87
CA LYS A 159 10.38 8.86 19.77
C LYS A 159 10.30 10.35 20.07
N VAL A 160 9.08 10.86 20.09
CA VAL A 160 8.76 12.24 20.47
C VAL A 160 7.66 12.21 21.53
N ASP A 161 7.83 12.96 22.62
CA ASP A 161 6.86 12.98 23.70
C ASP A 161 5.63 13.84 23.35
N LYS A 162 5.81 15.01 22.73
CA LYS A 162 4.71 15.87 22.24
C LYS A 162 5.08 16.56 20.93
N LYS A 163 4.09 16.79 20.07
CA LYS A 163 4.24 17.62 18.86
C LYS A 163 3.32 18.83 18.91
N SER A 164 3.75 19.91 18.27
CA SER A 164 2.97 21.15 18.15
C SER A 164 3.19 21.85 16.80
N GLY A 165 2.31 22.79 16.46
CA GLY A 165 2.30 23.54 15.20
C GLY A 165 1.31 23.01 14.15
N ASP A 166 0.99 23.85 13.15
CA ASP A 166 -0.04 23.56 12.12
C ASP A 166 0.26 22.30 11.29
N ARG A 167 1.54 21.95 11.15
CA ARG A 167 2.01 20.73 10.48
C ARG A 167 2.66 19.73 11.44
N GLY A 168 2.57 19.95 12.75
CA GLY A 168 3.27 19.16 13.78
C GLY A 168 4.79 19.27 13.70
N GLN A 169 5.29 20.41 13.21
CA GLN A 169 6.72 20.59 12.93
C GLN A 169 7.59 20.75 14.17
N PHE A 170 7.03 21.18 15.31
CA PHE A 170 7.77 21.38 16.54
C PHE A 170 7.62 20.14 17.41
N LEU A 171 8.76 19.59 17.84
CA LEU A 171 8.86 18.37 18.61
C LEU A 171 9.42 18.71 20.00
N GLU A 172 8.82 18.15 21.04
CA GLU A 172 9.30 18.23 22.42
C GLU A 172 9.71 16.84 22.92
N GLY A 173 10.85 16.77 23.59
CA GLY A 173 11.36 15.52 24.16
C GLY A 173 11.68 14.49 23.08
N VAL A 174 12.72 14.77 22.27
CA VAL A 174 13.10 13.91 21.15
C VAL A 174 14.19 12.93 21.58
N VAL A 175 13.94 11.64 21.34
CA VAL A 175 14.91 10.56 21.55
C VAL A 175 15.09 9.80 20.24
N ILE A 176 16.34 9.74 19.77
CA ILE A 176 16.69 9.09 18.50
C ILE A 176 17.74 8.01 18.77
N HIS A 177 17.48 6.82 18.26
CA HIS A 177 18.47 5.74 18.21
C HIS A 177 18.88 5.54 16.74
N GLU A 178 20.17 5.65 16.44
CA GLU A 178 20.69 5.34 15.10
C GLU A 178 21.08 3.86 15.04
N LYS A 179 20.52 3.13 14.08
CA LYS A 179 20.89 1.74 13.81
C LYS A 179 22.23 1.75 13.06
N SER A 180 23.17 0.91 13.49
CA SER A 180 24.44 0.72 12.77
C SER A 180 24.30 -0.38 11.73
N ASN A 181 24.79 -0.16 10.51
CA ASN A 181 24.76 -1.17 9.43
C ASN A 181 25.68 -2.36 9.70
N THR A 182 26.71 -2.18 10.55
CA THR A 182 27.75 -3.19 10.80
C THR A 182 27.61 -3.91 12.13
N LEU A 183 26.88 -3.35 13.09
CA LEU A 183 26.77 -3.89 14.44
C LEU A 183 25.31 -3.89 14.90
N ARG A 184 24.82 -5.05 15.38
CA ARG A 184 23.48 -5.18 15.98
C ARG A 184 23.45 -4.55 17.37
N GLY A 185 22.88 -3.36 17.49
CA GLY A 185 22.72 -2.65 18.77
C GLY A 185 22.48 -1.15 18.58
N ASN A 186 22.06 -0.47 19.66
CA ASN A 186 21.87 0.98 19.69
C ASN A 186 23.16 1.64 20.17
N TYR A 187 24.12 1.82 19.28
CA TYR A 187 25.44 2.38 19.64
C TYR A 187 25.45 3.90 19.68
N LYS A 188 24.40 4.55 19.16
CA LYS A 188 24.30 6.00 19.09
C LYS A 188 22.90 6.44 19.50
N VAL A 189 22.85 7.27 20.53
CA VAL A 189 21.61 7.79 21.12
C VAL A 189 21.70 9.30 21.18
N ILE A 190 20.67 9.97 20.66
CA ILE A 190 20.57 11.42 20.63
C ILE A 190 19.32 11.81 21.42
N ILE A 191 19.49 12.68 22.41
CA ILE A 191 18.40 13.18 23.24
C ILE A 191 18.42 14.70 23.13
N SER A 192 17.31 15.32 22.75
CA SER A 192 17.17 16.77 22.71
C SER A 192 15.89 17.25 23.38
N GLU A 193 15.94 18.46 23.94
CA GLU A 193 14.78 19.09 24.57
C GLU A 193 13.74 19.47 23.52
N THR A 194 14.20 20.05 22.40
CA THR A 194 13.34 20.49 21.30
C THR A 194 13.89 20.01 19.95
N GLY A 195 12.98 19.89 18.98
CA GLY A 195 13.30 19.58 17.60
C GLY A 195 12.35 20.29 16.63
N GLU A 196 12.82 20.56 15.43
CA GLU A 196 12.03 21.13 14.34
C GLU A 196 12.17 20.28 13.09
N LEU A 197 11.04 19.90 12.50
CA LEU A 197 10.96 19.20 11.23
C LEU A 197 10.84 20.22 10.09
N ILE A 198 11.91 20.38 9.34
CA ILE A 198 12.00 21.23 8.17
C ILE A 198 11.88 20.33 6.93
N SER A 199 10.82 20.52 6.17
CA SER A 199 10.62 19.88 4.87
C SER A 199 10.30 20.94 3.81
N SER A 200 10.98 20.87 2.68
CA SER A 200 10.62 21.65 1.50
C SER A 200 9.71 20.82 0.60
N GLU A 201 8.76 21.47 -0.09
CA GLU A 201 7.87 20.80 -1.06
C GLU A 201 8.67 20.21 -2.25
N ASP A 202 9.82 20.82 -2.56
CA ASP A 202 10.69 20.46 -3.68
C ASP A 202 11.81 19.47 -3.31
N SER A 203 12.08 19.21 -2.01
CA SER A 203 13.12 18.27 -1.58
C SER A 203 12.52 16.98 -1.03
N ASN A 204 13.08 15.82 -1.42
CA ASN A 204 12.79 14.52 -0.80
C ASN A 204 13.50 14.33 0.55
N ILE A 205 14.15 15.37 1.07
CA ILE A 205 14.96 15.31 2.28
C ILE A 205 14.15 15.89 3.44
N LEU A 206 13.95 15.10 4.48
CA LEU A 206 13.46 15.56 5.77
C LEU A 206 14.64 16.02 6.61
N GLN A 207 14.68 17.32 6.90
CA GLN A 207 15.69 17.89 7.77
C GLN A 207 15.11 17.99 9.19
N LEU A 208 15.71 17.26 10.12
CA LEU A 208 15.39 17.31 11.54
C LEU A 208 16.45 18.17 12.26
N GLU A 209 16.05 19.34 12.72
CA GLU A 209 16.88 20.26 13.47
C GLU A 209 16.61 20.10 14.96
N LEU A 210 17.55 19.51 15.69
CA LEU A 210 17.49 19.30 17.13
C LEU A 210 18.22 20.44 17.86
N ARG A 211 17.67 20.86 19.00
CA ARG A 211 18.24 21.94 19.81
C ARG A 211 18.38 21.52 21.26
N ASN A 212 19.46 21.98 21.89
CA ASN A 212 19.83 21.73 23.29
C ASN A 212 19.76 20.23 23.63
N GLY A 213 20.76 19.48 23.15
CA GLY A 213 20.76 18.04 23.29
C GLY A 213 22.11 17.45 23.68
N ASN A 214 22.05 16.17 24.04
CA ASN A 214 23.21 15.35 24.31
C ASN A 214 23.24 14.21 23.30
N TYR A 215 24.43 13.98 22.76
CA TYR A 215 24.75 12.88 21.88
C TYR A 215 25.61 11.89 22.66
N TYR A 216 25.21 10.61 22.64
CA TYR A 216 25.90 9.50 23.28
C TYR A 216 26.31 8.50 22.22
N GLU A 217 27.59 8.13 22.19
CA GLU A 217 28.11 7.11 21.28
C GLU A 217 28.96 6.11 22.04
N GLU A 218 28.61 4.83 21.92
CA GLU A 218 29.41 3.74 22.44
C GLU A 218 30.62 3.48 21.55
N ILE A 219 31.81 3.52 22.13
CA ILE A 219 33.07 3.31 21.40
C ILE A 219 33.32 1.80 21.34
N VAL A 220 33.07 1.19 20.19
CA VAL A 220 33.36 -0.23 19.98
C VAL A 220 34.83 -0.40 19.59
N ASN A 221 35.63 -0.96 20.50
CA ASN A 221 37.03 -1.27 20.26
C ASN A 221 37.17 -2.68 19.62
N ARG A 222 38.17 -2.88 18.76
CA ARG A 222 38.46 -4.20 18.15
C ARG A 222 38.90 -5.23 19.20
N ASP A 223 39.51 -4.78 20.29
CA ASP A 223 39.87 -5.62 21.43
C ASP A 223 38.66 -5.83 22.37
N ALA A 224 38.07 -7.04 22.36
CA ALA A 224 36.91 -7.38 23.21
C ALA A 224 37.12 -7.12 24.71
N ARG A 225 38.37 -7.22 25.21
CA ARG A 225 38.73 -6.94 26.61
C ARG A 225 38.57 -5.46 27.00
N LYS A 226 38.71 -4.53 26.05
CA LYS A 226 38.55 -3.08 26.28
C LYS A 226 37.09 -2.62 26.22
N ASN A 227 36.19 -3.46 25.69
CA ASN A 227 34.75 -3.17 25.64
C ASN A 227 34.04 -3.50 26.96
N VAL A 228 34.70 -4.20 27.90
CA VAL A 228 34.12 -4.57 29.20
C VAL A 228 33.72 -3.35 30.03
N SER A 229 34.46 -2.25 29.92
CA SER A 229 34.16 -0.99 30.61
C SER A 229 33.13 -0.12 29.90
N LYS A 230 32.58 -0.56 28.76
CA LYS A 230 31.61 0.19 27.91
C LYS A 230 32.00 1.67 27.73
N PRO A 231 33.19 1.94 27.15
CA PRO A 231 33.61 3.31 26.93
C PRO A 231 32.61 4.02 26.03
N HIS A 232 32.18 5.21 26.42
CA HIS A 232 31.22 6.01 25.67
C HIS A 232 31.75 7.44 25.54
N ALA A 233 31.48 8.05 24.39
CA ALA A 233 31.62 9.47 24.17
C ALA A 233 30.28 10.15 24.48
N ARG A 234 30.33 11.25 25.23
CA ARG A 234 29.20 12.16 25.40
C ARG A 234 29.58 13.52 24.87
N SER A 235 28.74 14.07 24.00
CA SER A 235 28.88 15.44 23.48
C SER A 235 27.61 16.22 23.74
N TYR A 236 27.76 17.49 24.08
CA TYR A 236 26.66 18.44 24.17
C TYR A 236 26.61 19.26 22.88
N PHE A 237 25.41 19.53 22.37
CA PHE A 237 25.20 20.37 21.20
C PHE A 237 24.08 21.39 21.43
N ASP A 238 24.31 22.60 20.96
CA ASP A 238 23.27 23.64 20.90
C ASP A 238 22.33 23.40 19.71
N LYS A 239 22.89 22.98 18.56
CA LYS A 239 22.16 22.69 17.33
C LYS A 239 22.76 21.47 16.63
N TYR A 240 21.92 20.51 16.26
CA TYR A 240 22.30 19.31 15.52
C TYR A 240 21.29 19.04 14.39
N ILE A 241 21.77 18.82 13.17
CA ILE A 241 20.93 18.62 11.99
C ILE A 241 21.09 17.19 11.51
N ILE A 242 19.97 16.49 11.36
CA ILE A 242 19.89 15.17 10.76
C ILE A 242 19.10 15.30 9.46
N ASN A 243 19.67 14.83 8.36
CA ASN A 243 18.98 14.75 7.09
C ASN A 243 18.58 13.31 6.85
N VAL A 244 17.29 13.03 6.79
CA VAL A 244 16.75 11.73 6.43
C VAL A 244 16.19 11.81 5.02
N ASP A 245 16.61 10.89 4.17
CA ASP A 245 16.00 10.74 2.85
C ASP A 245 14.63 10.05 2.99
N LEU A 246 13.57 10.74 2.59
CA LEU A 246 12.19 10.25 2.63
C LEU A 246 11.94 9.15 1.59
N GLU A 247 12.82 8.95 0.60
CA GLU A 247 12.69 7.83 -0.35
C GLU A 247 12.81 6.48 0.36
N ILE A 248 13.63 6.41 1.42
CA ILE A 248 13.84 5.20 2.22
C ILE A 248 12.55 4.82 2.99
N LEU A 249 11.77 5.82 3.43
CA LEU A 249 10.48 5.60 4.13
C LEU A 249 9.37 5.05 3.24
N ASN A 250 9.50 5.21 1.92
CA ASN A 250 8.50 4.78 0.94
C ASN A 250 8.72 3.31 0.50
N ASN A 251 9.79 2.68 1.00
CA ASN A 251 10.17 1.29 0.77
C ASN A 251 9.99 0.49 2.06
N GLN A 252 8.74 0.18 2.42
CA GLN A 252 8.51 -1.00 3.26
C GLN A 252 8.84 -2.23 2.40
N ASP A 253 9.91 -2.92 2.77
CA ASP A 253 10.33 -4.26 2.34
C ASP A 253 10.41 -4.51 0.84
N LEU A 254 11.56 -4.18 0.23
CA LEU A 254 12.14 -4.96 -0.86
C LEU A 254 13.66 -4.81 -0.79
N ASP A 255 14.35 -5.84 -0.29
CA ASP A 255 15.69 -6.14 -0.78
C ASP A 255 15.60 -6.27 -2.31
N GLU A 256 16.47 -5.56 -3.03
CA GLU A 256 16.79 -5.59 -4.46
C GLU A 256 16.63 -4.24 -5.19
N ASP A 257 17.76 -3.82 -5.79
CA ASP A 257 17.93 -2.70 -6.68
C ASP A 257 16.84 -2.63 -7.76
N THR A 258 15.96 -1.61 -7.76
CA THR A 258 15.46 -1.02 -9.02
C THR A 258 14.82 0.36 -8.83
N TYR A 259 15.65 1.41 -8.88
CA TYR A 259 15.18 2.72 -9.30
C TYR A 259 15.05 2.70 -10.83
N THR A 260 13.82 2.51 -11.35
CA THR A 260 13.24 3.13 -12.57
C THR A 260 12.05 2.29 -13.06
N GLY A 261 10.83 2.82 -12.96
CA GLY A 261 9.64 2.29 -13.65
C GLY A 261 8.88 1.18 -12.91
N ARG A 262 8.01 1.54 -11.96
CA ARG A 262 7.05 0.58 -11.39
C ARG A 262 6.09 0.11 -12.49
N TYR A 263 6.33 -1.11 -12.99
CA TYR A 263 5.57 -1.75 -14.07
C TYR A 263 4.05 -1.80 -13.83
N ASN A 264 3.64 -1.85 -12.55
CA ASN A 264 2.22 -1.84 -12.14
C ASN A 264 1.47 -0.55 -12.50
N MET A 265 2.16 0.53 -12.88
CA MET A 265 1.59 1.82 -13.29
C MET A 265 1.54 2.01 -14.81
N LEU A 266 2.00 1.01 -15.58
CA LEU A 266 2.06 1.07 -17.03
C LEU A 266 0.90 0.28 -17.63
N ASP A 267 0.36 0.81 -18.72
CA ASP A 267 -0.49 0.04 -19.62
C ASP A 267 0.36 -0.87 -20.52
N ILE A 268 -0.27 -1.72 -21.34
CA ILE A 268 0.45 -2.66 -22.22
C ILE A 268 1.39 -1.92 -23.18
N ALA A 269 1.02 -0.73 -23.67
CA ALA A 269 1.87 0.06 -24.55
C ALA A 269 3.15 0.53 -23.82
N GLY A 270 2.98 1.08 -22.60
CA GLY A 270 4.08 1.49 -21.74
C GLY A 270 4.97 0.33 -21.30
N LEU A 271 4.37 -0.83 -21.01
CA LEU A 271 5.12 -2.06 -20.69
C LEU A 271 5.97 -2.51 -21.86
N ASN A 272 5.42 -2.59 -23.07
CA ASN A 272 6.17 -2.99 -24.26
C ASN A 272 7.32 -2.04 -24.55
N TYR A 273 7.11 -0.72 -24.44
CA TYR A 273 8.17 0.27 -24.60
C TYR A 273 9.28 0.10 -23.55
N THR A 274 8.89 -0.09 -22.28
CA THR A 274 9.85 -0.26 -21.18
C THR A 274 10.66 -1.54 -21.35
N ILE A 275 10.01 -2.65 -21.72
CA ILE A 275 10.67 -3.93 -22.03
C ILE A 275 11.69 -3.74 -23.15
N ASP A 276 11.30 -3.08 -24.24
CA ASP A 276 12.19 -2.83 -25.39
C ASP A 276 13.43 -2.00 -24.99
N SER A 277 13.22 -0.92 -24.22
CA SER A 277 14.33 -0.10 -23.70
C SER A 277 15.29 -0.89 -22.80
N LEU A 278 14.77 -1.77 -21.94
CA LEU A 278 15.58 -2.61 -21.06
C LEU A 278 16.39 -3.64 -21.86
N TYR A 279 15.84 -4.19 -22.95
CA TYR A 279 16.58 -5.07 -23.85
C TYR A 279 17.72 -4.34 -24.57
N VAL A 280 17.51 -3.08 -24.96
CA VAL A 280 18.56 -2.26 -25.60
C VAL A 280 19.70 -1.94 -24.63
N ASP A 281 19.39 -1.60 -23.38
CA ASP A 281 20.41 -1.28 -22.38
C ASP A 281 21.19 -2.51 -21.89
N LYS A 282 20.54 -3.68 -21.79
CA LYS A 282 21.23 -4.94 -21.44
C LYS A 282 22.21 -5.42 -22.52
N ASN A 283 22.00 -5.03 -23.76
CA ASN A 283 22.84 -5.42 -24.90
C ASN A 283 23.98 -4.41 -25.19
N LYS A 284 24.16 -3.39 -24.34
CA LYS A 284 25.33 -2.50 -24.32
C LYS A 284 26.32 -2.94 -23.25
#